data_AF-A0AA94M438-F1
#
_entry.id   AF-A0AA94M438-F1
#
_cell.length_a   1.000
_cell.length_b   1.000
_cell.length_c   1.000
_cell.angle_alpha   90.00
_cell.angle_beta   90.00
_cell.angle_gamma   90.00
#
_symmetry.space_group_name_H-M   'P 1'
#
loop_
_entity.id
_entity.type
_entity.pdbx_description
1 polymer ?
#
loop_
_entity_poly.entity_id
_entity_poly.type
_entity_poly.pdbx_seq_one_letter_code
_entity_poly.pdbx_strand_id
1 'polypeptide(L)'
;MYSAKKQTLTKTVEILIKENDSNNYIEDESKVKSYLQDYGITAVDLESYYDAIVNQKILTDWCSIYDSQFSPEDYGDVTVKTQWENW
;
A
#
# COMPACT_ATOMS: atom_id res chain seq x y z
N MET A 1 -1.22 -6.50 1.32
CA MET A 1 -1.62 -7.80 1.92
C MET A 1 -0.38 -8.63 2.24
N TYR A 2 -0.26 -9.16 3.45
CA TYR A 2 0.85 -10.04 3.85
C TYR A 2 0.44 -11.52 3.79
N SER A 3 1.30 -12.37 3.22
CA SER A 3 1.14 -13.83 3.21
C SER A 3 2.20 -14.48 4.10
N ALA A 4 1.79 -14.99 5.26
CA ALA A 4 2.71 -15.64 6.21
C ALA A 4 3.40 -16.87 5.61
N LYS A 5 2.69 -17.67 4.81
CA LYS A 5 3.26 -18.87 4.15
C LYS A 5 4.37 -18.52 3.15
N LYS A 6 4.25 -17.37 2.46
CA LYS A 6 5.23 -16.93 1.44
C LYS A 6 6.21 -15.88 1.97
N GLN A 7 6.02 -15.42 3.21
CA GLN A 7 6.71 -14.26 3.78
C GLN A 7 6.75 -13.08 2.80
N THR A 8 5.62 -12.83 2.11
CA THR A 8 5.54 -11.81 1.06
C THR A 8 4.50 -10.77 1.43
N LEU A 9 4.89 -9.50 1.39
CA LEU A 9 4.00 -8.35 1.45
C LEU A 9 3.77 -7.81 0.04
N THR A 10 2.54 -7.89 -0.44
CA THR A 10 2.15 -7.29 -1.72
C THR A 10 1.41 -5.97 -1.48
N LYS A 11 1.92 -4.86 -2.00
CA LYS A 11 1.26 -3.55 -2.02
C LYS A 11 0.49 -3.39 -3.34
N THR A 12 -0.80 -3.08 -3.27
CA THR A 12 -1.70 -2.88 -4.42
C THR A 12 -2.54 -1.61 -4.21
N VAL A 13 -3.01 -1.02 -5.29
CA VAL A 13 -3.95 0.11 -5.30
C VAL A 13 -5.22 -0.29 -6.02
N GLU A 14 -6.35 0.12 -5.45
CA GLU A 14 -7.68 -0.06 -6.01
C GLU A 14 -8.40 1.28 -5.96
N ILE A 15 -9.25 1.56 -6.94
CA ILE A 15 -10.06 2.77 -6.96
C ILE A 15 -11.48 2.42 -6.57
N LEU A 16 -11.98 3.08 -5.52
CA LEU A 16 -13.39 3.05 -5.14
C LEU A 16 -14.14 4.21 -5.82
N ILE A 17 -15.12 3.90 -6.66
CA ILE A 17 -16.05 4.86 -7.25
C ILE A 17 -17.40 4.71 -6.56
N LYS A 18 -17.91 5.82 -6.02
CA LYS A 18 -19.22 5.86 -5.37
C LYS A 18 -20.28 6.46 -6.30
N GLU A 19 -21.26 5.65 -6.68
CA GLU A 19 -22.39 6.06 -7.53
C GLU A 19 -23.71 5.62 -6.93
N ASN A 20 -24.65 6.56 -6.69
CA ASN A 20 -26.02 6.28 -6.24
C ASN A 20 -26.11 5.21 -5.13
N ASP A 21 -25.32 5.39 -4.06
CA ASP A 21 -25.20 4.49 -2.90
C ASP A 21 -24.55 3.12 -3.15
N SER A 22 -24.03 2.88 -4.36
CA SER A 22 -23.21 1.71 -4.67
C SER A 22 -21.71 2.02 -4.64
N ASN A 23 -20.94 1.03 -4.20
CA ASN A 23 -19.48 1.05 -4.21
C ASN A 23 -18.99 0.16 -5.36
N ASN A 24 -18.38 0.76 -6.36
CA ASN A 24 -17.75 0.05 -7.47
C ASN A 24 -16.23 0.11 -7.33
N TYR A 25 -15.56 -1.02 -7.55
CA TYR A 25 -14.11 -1.13 -7.44
C TYR A 25 -13.49 -1.29 -8.82
N ILE A 26 -12.41 -0.56 -9.06
CA ILE A 26 -11.51 -0.77 -10.19
C ILE A 26 -10.23 -1.38 -9.63
N GLU A 27 -9.98 -2.63 -10.01
CA GLU A 27 -8.79 -3.39 -9.63
C GLU A 27 -7.87 -3.66 -10.84
N ASP A 28 -8.39 -3.49 -12.07
CA ASP A 28 -7.58 -3.64 -13.28
C ASP A 28 -6.46 -2.60 -13.31
N GLU A 29 -5.23 -3.08 -13.31
CA GLU A 29 -4.03 -2.24 -13.18
C GLU A 29 -3.96 -1.11 -14.20
N SER A 30 -4.31 -1.37 -15.46
CA SER A 30 -4.26 -0.36 -16.52
C SER A 30 -5.27 0.76 -16.27
N LYS A 31 -6.47 0.41 -15.79
CA LYS A 31 -7.52 1.37 -15.44
C LYS A 31 -7.21 2.14 -14.16
N VAL A 32 -6.67 1.47 -13.14
CA VAL A 32 -6.19 2.13 -11.91
C VAL A 32 -5.11 3.14 -12.25
N LYS A 33 -4.10 2.75 -13.02
CA LYS A 33 -3.00 3.64 -13.43
C LYS A 33 -3.52 4.86 -14.20
N SER A 34 -4.39 4.65 -15.18
CA SER A 34 -5.00 5.76 -15.94
C SER A 34 -5.78 6.70 -15.03
N TYR A 35 -6.58 6.16 -14.10
CA TYR A 35 -7.36 6.97 -13.18
C TYR A 35 -6.45 7.81 -12.27
N LEU A 36 -5.40 7.24 -11.71
CA LEU A 36 -4.44 7.98 -10.88
C LEU A 36 -3.76 9.12 -11.68
N GLN A 37 -3.40 8.86 -12.94
CA GLN A 37 -2.81 9.86 -13.83
C GLN A 37 -3.75 11.03 -14.11
N ASP A 38 -5.06 10.78 -14.29
CA ASP A 38 -6.07 11.83 -14.49
C ASP A 38 -6.15 12.80 -13.29
N TYR A 39 -5.79 12.33 -12.09
CA TYR A 39 -5.73 13.13 -10.85
C TYR A 39 -4.32 13.60 -10.51
N GLY A 40 -3.32 13.35 -11.37
CA GLY A 40 -1.93 13.74 -11.15
C GLY A 40 -1.23 12.99 -10.03
N ILE A 41 -1.72 11.81 -9.63
CA ILE A 41 -1.10 10.97 -8.61
C ILE A 41 -0.02 10.10 -9.27
N THR A 42 1.20 10.19 -8.73
CA THR A 42 2.38 9.49 -9.24
C THR A 42 2.77 8.29 -8.36
N ALA A 43 3.68 7.44 -8.84
CA ALA A 43 4.26 6.36 -8.03
C ALA A 43 4.99 6.90 -6.77
N VAL A 44 5.57 8.10 -6.85
CA VAL A 44 6.21 8.77 -5.71
C VAL A 44 5.19 9.17 -4.65
N ASP A 45 4.01 9.63 -5.07
CA ASP A 45 2.91 9.95 -4.15
C ASP A 45 2.40 8.69 -3.46
N LEU A 46 2.24 7.58 -4.20
CA LEU A 46 1.83 6.29 -3.63
C LEU A 46 2.82 5.77 -2.59
N GLU A 47 4.13 5.88 -2.86
CA GLU A 47 5.15 5.49 -1.87
C GLU A 47 5.12 6.41 -0.65
N SER A 48 4.91 7.71 -0.85
CA SER A 48 4.79 8.69 0.24
C SER A 48 3.56 8.44 1.11
N TYR A 49 2.41 8.11 0.51
CA TYR A 49 1.19 7.77 1.24
C TYR A 49 1.37 6.47 2.02
N TYR A 50 2.03 5.47 1.42
CA TYR A 50 2.34 4.22 2.10
C TYR A 50 3.25 4.46 3.30
N ASP A 51 4.34 5.22 3.15
CA ASP A 51 5.24 5.52 4.26
C ASP A 51 4.52 6.28 5.38
N ALA A 52 3.80 7.35 5.05
CA ALA A 52 3.12 8.19 6.03
C ALA A 52 2.08 7.43 6.87
N ILE A 53 1.36 6.47 6.27
CA ILE A 53 0.29 5.74 6.96
C ILE A 53 0.76 4.40 7.51
N VAL A 54 1.47 3.60 6.73
CA VAL A 54 1.87 2.26 7.16
C VAL A 54 3.09 2.32 8.05
N ASN A 55 4.17 2.98 7.63
CA ASN A 55 5.42 3.00 8.41
C ASN A 55 5.32 3.96 9.58
N GLN A 56 5.11 5.24 9.27
CA GLN A 56 5.20 6.33 10.24
C GLN A 56 4.03 6.36 11.21
N LYS A 57 2.91 5.71 10.86
CA LYS A 57 1.76 5.60 11.74
C LYS A 57 1.54 4.18 12.25
N ILE A 58 1.12 3.23 11.41
CA ILE A 58 0.68 1.91 11.87
C ILE A 58 1.82 1.11 12.54
N LEU A 59 2.97 0.99 11.89
CA LEU A 59 4.10 0.21 12.42
C LEU A 59 4.78 0.92 13.59
N THR A 60 4.81 2.26 13.56
CA THR A 60 5.28 3.06 14.70
C THR A 60 4.37 2.85 15.92
N ASP A 61 3.05 2.94 15.74
CA ASP A 61 2.07 2.69 16.80
C ASP A 61 2.23 1.25 17.34
N TRP A 62 2.46 0.26 16.47
CA TRP A 62 2.73 -1.13 16.88
C TRP A 62 3.98 -1.27 17.75
N CYS A 63 5.10 -0.69 17.33
CA CYS A 63 6.36 -0.75 18.08
C CYS A 63 6.29 0.02 19.41
N SER A 64 5.35 0.96 19.57
CA SER A 64 5.15 1.69 20.82
C SER A 64 4.48 0.85 21.92
N ILE A 65 3.74 -0.20 21.54
CA ILE A 65 2.97 -1.05 22.47
C ILE A 65 3.48 -2.49 22.55
N TYR A 66 4.32 -2.89 21.59
CA TYR A 66 4.95 -4.19 21.52
C TYR A 66 6.45 -4.01 21.35
N ASP A 67 7.25 -4.63 22.22
CA ASP A 67 8.71 -4.63 22.15
C ASP A 67 9.19 -5.47 20.95
N SER A 68 9.03 -4.87 19.77
CA SER A 68 9.26 -5.49 18.48
C SER A 68 10.75 -5.67 18.23
N GLN A 69 11.13 -6.82 17.66
CA GLN A 69 12.49 -7.06 17.15
C GLN A 69 12.74 -6.38 15.79
N PHE A 70 11.70 -5.78 15.20
CA PHE A 70 11.67 -5.14 13.87
C PHE A 70 11.19 -3.69 13.99
N SER A 71 11.38 -2.89 12.94
CA SER A 71 10.98 -1.48 12.91
C SER A 71 10.18 -1.11 11.65
N PRO A 72 9.60 0.10 11.58
CA PRO A 72 8.98 0.61 10.36
C PRO A 72 9.92 0.68 9.14
N GLU A 73 11.24 0.73 9.35
CA GLU A 73 12.27 0.77 8.32
C GLU A 73 12.88 -0.61 8.02
N ASP A 74 12.72 -1.58 8.93
CA ASP A 74 13.23 -2.95 8.78
C ASP A 74 12.14 -3.96 9.16
N TYR A 75 11.49 -4.51 8.14
CA TYR A 75 10.46 -5.54 8.29
C TYR A 75 11.02 -6.95 8.57
N GLY A 76 12.34 -7.11 8.61
CA GLY A 76 13.00 -8.40 8.67
C GLY A 76 12.96 -9.15 7.34
N ASP A 77 12.98 -10.48 7.41
CA ASP A 77 13.00 -11.36 6.24
C ASP A 77 11.61 -11.47 5.58
N VAL A 78 11.22 -10.39 4.90
CA VAL A 78 9.96 -10.26 4.15
C VAL A 78 10.26 -9.80 2.73
N THR A 79 9.76 -10.56 1.75
CA THR A 79 9.76 -10.11 0.36
C THR A 79 8.68 -9.05 0.16
N VAL A 80 9.05 -7.84 -0.25
CA VAL A 80 8.09 -6.78 -0.60
C VAL A 80 7.89 -6.75 -2.11
N LYS A 81 6.64 -6.72 -2.55
CA LYS A 81 6.24 -6.55 -3.96
C LYS A 81 5.31 -5.36 -4.07
N THR A 82 5.60 -4.46 -4.98
CA THR A 82 4.83 -3.22 -5.12
C THR A 82 4.26 -3.13 -6.53
N GLN A 83 2.93 -2.99 -6.65
CA GLN A 83 2.27 -2.91 -7.95
C GLN A 83 2.79 -1.75 -8.80
N TRP A 84 3.05 -0.60 -8.17
CA TRP A 84 3.52 0.62 -8.84
C TRP A 84 5.04 0.76 -8.97
N GLU A 85 5.80 -0.32 -8.75
CA GLU A 85 7.28 -0.27 -8.78
C GLU A 85 7.83 0.19 -10.15
N ASN A 86 7.08 -0.06 -11.23
CA ASN A 86 7.45 0.31 -12.60
C ASN A 86 6.41 1.22 -13.28
N TRP A 87 5.61 1.96 -12.50
CA TRP A 87 4.60 2.85 -13.05
C TRP A 87 5.14 4.20 -13.50
#